data_AF-A0A7S1LT92-F1
#
_entry.id   AF-A0A7S1LT92-F1
#
_cell.length_a   1.000
_cell.length_b   1.000
_cell.length_c   1.000
_cell.angle_alpha   90.00
_cell.angle_beta   90.00
_cell.angle_gamma   90.00
#
_symmetry.space_group_name_H-M   'P 1'
#
loop_
_entity.id
_entity.type
_entity.pdbx_description
1 polymer ?
#
loop_
_entity_poly.entity_id
_entity_poly.type
_entity_poly.pdbx_seq_one_letter_code
_entity_poly.pdbx_strand_id
1 'polypeptide(L)'
;CCQVDLTQPTLVLPPLLLLTGAFLCGIRQALRCRIERLKFEDRFKIGYFTAIFIWDVFDQTASWWFWQYTLAVGASASVSTTAFASAFLGTTVVVCAFFAGLLMRTRHMLDHRLPELSYSVGAATADIVMLVAMFAFEMEGLNAGSWIKV
;
A
#
# COMPACT_ATOMS: atom_id res chain seq x y z
N CYS A 1 18.91 -13.47 -18.70
CA CYS A 1 18.05 -12.30 -18.41
C CYS A 1 16.75 -12.45 -19.18
N CYS A 2 15.70 -13.01 -18.56
CA CYS A 2 14.38 -13.03 -19.16
C CYS A 2 13.81 -11.60 -19.10
N GLN A 3 13.45 -11.02 -20.24
CA GLN A 3 12.68 -9.78 -20.29
C GLN A 3 11.32 -10.07 -19.66
N VAL A 4 11.10 -9.57 -18.44
CA VAL A 4 9.78 -9.56 -17.81
C VAL A 4 9.00 -8.46 -18.52
N ASP A 5 8.00 -8.85 -19.31
CA ASP A 5 7.20 -7.93 -20.10
C ASP A 5 6.24 -7.16 -19.16
N LEU A 6 6.67 -5.98 -18.71
CA LEU A 6 5.98 -5.10 -17.74
C LEU A 6 4.69 -4.45 -18.28
N THR A 7 4.24 -4.83 -19.48
CA THR A 7 3.19 -4.13 -20.24
C THR A 7 1.78 -4.74 -20.13
N GLN A 8 1.61 -5.90 -19.50
CA GLN A 8 0.27 -6.47 -19.27
C GLN A 8 -0.60 -5.51 -18.41
N PRO A 9 -1.88 -5.32 -18.76
CA PRO A 9 -2.77 -4.38 -18.07
C PRO A 9 -3.01 -4.72 -16.59
N THR A 10 -2.86 -5.99 -16.19
CA THR A 10 -2.87 -6.43 -14.78
C THR A 10 -1.64 -5.97 -13.99
N LEU A 11 -0.54 -5.58 -14.67
CA LEU A 11 0.72 -5.11 -14.07
C LEU A 11 0.67 -3.61 -13.72
N VAL A 12 -0.09 -2.80 -14.46
CA VAL A 12 -0.07 -1.33 -14.33
C VAL A 12 -1.33 -0.78 -13.63
N LEU A 13 -2.45 -1.49 -13.74
CA LEU A 13 -3.73 -1.02 -13.24
C LEU A 13 -3.79 -0.86 -11.70
N PRO A 14 -3.33 -1.82 -10.87
CA PRO A 14 -3.34 -1.65 -9.42
C PRO A 14 -2.45 -0.47 -8.96
N PRO A 15 -1.18 -0.34 -9.41
CA PRO A 15 -0.35 0.82 -9.09
C PRO A 15 -0.95 2.15 -9.54
N LEU A 16 -1.50 2.23 -10.76
CA LEU A 16 -2.15 3.45 -11.26
C LEU A 16 -3.38 3.83 -10.43
N LEU A 17 -4.21 2.87 -10.05
CA LEU A 17 -5.38 3.10 -9.20
C LEU A 17 -4.98 3.57 -7.80
N LEU A 18 -3.92 3.00 -7.23
CA LEU A 18 -3.41 3.41 -5.92
C LEU A 18 -2.82 4.84 -5.98
N LEU A 19 -2.04 5.17 -7.01
CA LEU A 19 -1.45 6.50 -7.19
C LEU A 19 -2.50 7.58 -7.49
N THR A 20 -3.51 7.28 -8.30
CA THR A 20 -4.63 8.20 -8.53
C THR A 20 -5.47 8.38 -7.26
N GLY A 21 -5.66 7.33 -6.47
CA GLY A 21 -6.27 7.39 -5.14
C GLY A 21 -5.50 8.30 -4.17
N ALA A 22 -4.16 8.18 -4.13
CA ALA A 22 -3.28 9.06 -3.37
C ALA A 22 -3.46 10.54 -3.73
N PHE A 23 -3.47 10.84 -5.03
CA PHE A 23 -3.66 12.21 -5.51
C PHE A 23 -5.04 12.77 -5.16
N LEU A 24 -6.11 12.00 -5.39
CA LEU A 24 -7.48 12.41 -5.06
C LEU A 24 -7.68 12.60 -3.55
N CYS A 25 -7.09 11.72 -2.74
CA CYS A 25 -7.12 11.84 -1.28
C CYS A 25 -6.40 13.13 -0.85
N GLY A 26 -5.19 13.39 -1.37
CA GLY A 26 -4.44 14.62 -1.07
C GLY A 26 -5.21 15.89 -1.41
N ILE A 27 -5.82 15.96 -2.59
CA ILE A 27 -6.68 17.10 -2.98
C ILE A 27 -7.86 17.24 -2.03
N ARG A 28 -8.54 16.14 -1.70
CA ARG A 28 -9.71 16.16 -0.81
C ARG A 28 -9.34 16.67 0.58
N GLN A 29 -8.21 16.23 1.14
CA GLN A 29 -7.74 16.67 2.45
C GLN A 29 -7.31 18.14 2.42
N ALA A 30 -6.64 18.59 1.35
CA ALA A 30 -6.30 20.01 1.19
C ALA A 30 -7.56 20.91 1.14
N LEU A 31 -8.58 20.48 0.38
CA LEU A 31 -9.88 21.17 0.35
C LEU A 31 -10.58 21.17 1.71
N ARG A 32 -10.55 20.04 2.42
CA ARG A 32 -11.12 19.90 3.77
C ARG A 32 -10.48 20.88 4.76
N CYS A 33 -9.15 20.96 4.78
CA CYS A 33 -8.40 21.91 5.60
C CYS A 33 -8.79 23.37 5.32
N ARG A 34 -9.06 23.71 4.05
CA ARG A 34 -9.47 25.06 3.63
C ARG A 34 -10.92 25.38 4.01
N ILE A 35 -11.84 24.44 3.81
CA ILE A 35 -13.27 24.64 4.07
C ILE A 35 -13.57 24.67 5.57
N GLU A 36 -12.99 23.74 6.34
CA GLU A 36 -13.30 23.57 7.76
C GLU A 36 -12.49 24.52 8.67
N ARG A 37 -11.57 25.32 8.11
CA ARG A 37 -10.72 26.28 8.84
C ARG A 37 -10.06 25.65 10.08
N LEU A 38 -9.48 24.47 9.88
CA LEU A 38 -8.90 23.66 10.95
C LEU A 38 -7.74 24.38 11.65
N LYS A 39 -7.59 24.12 12.95
CA LYS A 39 -6.44 24.59 13.74
C LYS A 39 -5.15 24.00 13.16
N PHE A 40 -4.01 24.62 13.46
CA PHE A 40 -2.72 24.15 12.95
C PHE A 40 -2.43 22.69 13.33
N GLU A 41 -2.73 22.30 14.57
CA GLU A 41 -2.56 20.93 15.06
C GLU A 41 -3.36 19.90 14.24
N ASP A 42 -4.63 20.19 13.97
CA ASP A 42 -5.50 19.30 13.19
C ASP A 42 -5.06 19.21 11.73
N ARG A 43 -4.58 20.33 11.15
CA ARG A 43 -3.99 20.34 9.81
C ARG A 43 -2.74 19.48 9.74
N PHE A 44 -1.90 19.54 10.77
CA PHE A 44 -0.71 18.70 10.86
C PHE A 44 -1.07 17.22 10.94
N LYS A 45 -2.03 16.83 11.79
CA LYS A 45 -2.49 15.44 11.90
C LYS A 45 -3.05 14.89 10.59
N ILE A 46 -3.89 15.66 9.89
CA ILE A 46 -4.40 15.27 8.56
C ILE A 46 -3.27 15.14 7.56
N GLY A 47 -2.31 16.08 7.56
CA GLY A 47 -1.13 16.01 6.70
C GLY A 47 -0.32 14.75 6.96
N TYR A 48 -0.10 14.41 8.23
CA TYR A 48 0.59 13.20 8.65
C TYR A 48 -0.12 11.92 8.18
N PHE A 49 -1.42 11.79 8.42
CA PHE A 49 -2.20 10.64 7.92
C PHE A 49 -2.19 10.54 6.41
N THR A 50 -2.24 11.67 5.70
CA THR A 50 -2.14 11.70 4.24
C THR A 50 -0.77 11.22 3.76
N ALA A 51 0.31 11.64 4.44
CA ALA A 51 1.66 11.21 4.10
C ALA A 51 1.87 9.71 4.34
N ILE A 52 1.38 9.16 5.44
CA ILE A 52 1.40 7.70 5.70
C ILE A 52 0.62 6.96 4.63
N PHE A 53 -0.59 7.42 4.31
CA PHE A 53 -1.40 6.81 3.26
C PHE A 53 -0.68 6.78 1.90
N ILE A 54 -0.01 7.87 1.54
CA ILE A 54 0.80 7.94 0.30
C ILE A 54 1.97 6.96 0.37
N TRP A 55 2.66 6.88 1.51
CA TRP A 55 3.75 5.91 1.71
C TRP A 55 3.25 4.47 1.52
N ASP A 56 2.14 4.10 2.16
CA ASP A 56 1.59 2.75 2.09
C ASP A 56 1.07 2.40 0.68
N VAL A 57 0.63 3.39 -0.10
CA VAL A 57 0.35 3.22 -1.53
C VAL A 57 1.60 2.78 -2.31
N PHE A 58 2.75 3.40 -2.03
CA PHE A 58 4.02 3.02 -2.69
C PHE A 58 4.52 1.66 -2.21
N ASP A 59 4.44 1.40 -0.91
CA ASP A 59 4.86 0.12 -0.34
C ASP A 59 4.00 -1.04 -0.85
N GLN A 60 2.69 -0.83 -0.95
CA GLN A 60 1.77 -1.79 -1.55
C GLN A 60 2.01 -1.96 -3.06
N THR A 61 2.45 -0.92 -3.76
CA THR A 61 2.85 -1.03 -5.16
C THR A 61 4.09 -1.94 -5.30
N ALA A 62 5.08 -1.77 -4.42
CA ALA A 62 6.26 -2.63 -4.36
C ALA A 62 5.90 -4.10 -4.08
N SER A 63 4.93 -4.33 -3.19
CA SER A 63 4.40 -5.66 -2.90
C SER A 63 3.81 -6.37 -4.13
N TRP A 64 3.09 -5.64 -4.99
CA TRP A 64 2.57 -6.18 -6.24
C TRP A 64 3.70 -6.53 -7.22
N TRP A 65 4.72 -5.69 -7.34
CA TRP A 65 5.90 -5.99 -8.15
C TRP A 65 6.65 -7.21 -7.67
N PHE A 66 6.83 -7.35 -6.35
CA PHE A 66 7.48 -8.52 -5.79
C PHE A 66 6.73 -9.81 -6.14
N TRP A 67 5.41 -9.86 -5.93
CA TRP A 67 4.62 -11.02 -6.32
C TRP A 67 4.78 -11.36 -7.81
N GLN A 68 4.72 -10.38 -8.69
CA GLN A 68 4.92 -10.61 -10.13
C GLN A 68 6.31 -11.15 -10.44
N TYR A 69 7.32 -10.62 -9.77
CA TYR A 69 8.68 -11.12 -9.89
C TYR A 69 8.78 -12.59 -9.48
N THR A 70 8.10 -13.01 -8.40
CA THR A 70 8.08 -14.42 -7.98
C THR A 70 7.55 -15.34 -9.08
N LEU A 71 6.51 -14.92 -9.82
CA LEU A 71 5.98 -15.66 -10.95
C LEU A 71 6.96 -15.69 -12.13
N ALA A 72 7.59 -14.56 -12.43
CA ALA A 72 8.49 -14.41 -13.57
C ALA A 72 9.76 -15.26 -13.47
N VAL A 73 10.27 -15.48 -12.24
CA VAL A 73 11.44 -16.32 -12.01
C VAL A 73 11.12 -17.78 -11.69
N GLY A 74 9.83 -18.13 -11.64
CA GLY A 74 9.39 -19.49 -11.34
C GLY A 74 9.63 -19.93 -9.90
N ALA A 75 9.43 -19.02 -8.93
CA ALA A 75 9.44 -19.36 -7.51
C ALA A 75 8.36 -20.39 -7.16
N SER A 76 8.47 -21.05 -6.01
CA SER A 76 7.46 -22.02 -5.62
C SER A 76 6.06 -21.40 -5.51
N ALA A 77 5.05 -22.27 -5.63
CA ALA A 77 3.66 -21.87 -5.41
C ALA A 77 3.44 -21.29 -4.00
N SER A 78 4.19 -21.79 -2.99
CA SER A 78 4.07 -21.32 -1.61
C SER A 78 4.53 -19.86 -1.46
N VAL A 79 5.69 -19.52 -2.04
CA VAL A 79 6.24 -18.17 -2.04
C VAL A 79 5.35 -17.22 -2.84
N SER A 80 4.97 -17.64 -4.06
CA SER A 80 4.11 -16.83 -4.93
C SER A 80 2.73 -16.55 -4.29
N THR A 81 2.13 -17.53 -3.63
CA THR A 81 0.83 -17.35 -2.94
C THR A 81 0.96 -16.45 -1.71
N THR A 82 2.07 -16.54 -0.97
CA THR A 82 2.31 -15.71 0.21
C THR A 82 2.56 -14.25 -0.20
N ALA A 83 3.35 -14.02 -1.25
CA ALA A 83 3.56 -12.68 -1.82
C ALA A 83 2.25 -12.07 -2.33
N PHE A 84 1.41 -12.86 -3.02
CA PHE A 84 0.07 -12.42 -3.43
C PHE A 84 -0.82 -12.07 -2.24
N ALA A 85 -0.86 -12.92 -1.22
CA ALA A 85 -1.68 -12.71 -0.03
C ALA A 85 -1.32 -11.40 0.67
N SER A 86 -0.01 -11.13 0.83
CA SER A 86 0.48 -9.84 1.33
C SER A 86 -0.02 -8.68 0.49
N ALA A 87 0.15 -8.76 -0.83
CA ALA A 87 -0.22 -7.66 -1.70
C ALA A 87 -1.74 -7.40 -1.69
N PHE A 88 -2.54 -8.46 -1.65
CA PHE A 88 -3.98 -8.34 -1.56
C PHE A 88 -4.45 -7.75 -0.21
N LEU A 89 -3.83 -8.18 0.89
CA LEU A 89 -4.12 -7.67 2.23
C LEU A 89 -3.84 -6.18 2.34
N GLY A 90 -2.62 -5.74 2.01
CA GLY A 90 -2.29 -4.31 2.10
C GLY A 90 -3.10 -3.45 1.11
N THR A 91 -3.43 -3.98 -0.08
CA THR A 91 -4.37 -3.29 -1.00
C THR A 91 -5.73 -3.08 -0.36
N THR A 92 -6.26 -4.08 0.34
CA THR A 92 -7.54 -3.99 1.04
C THR A 92 -7.48 -2.90 2.13
N VAL A 93 -6.39 -2.85 2.90
CA VAL A 93 -6.16 -1.82 3.93
C VAL A 93 -6.13 -0.43 3.31
N VAL A 94 -5.38 -0.24 2.23
CA VAL A 94 -5.27 1.04 1.51
C VAL A 94 -6.62 1.47 0.93
N VAL A 95 -7.39 0.56 0.33
CA VAL A 95 -8.74 0.87 -0.19
C VAL A 95 -9.68 1.29 0.94
N CYS A 96 -9.69 0.58 2.06
CA CYS A 96 -10.48 0.95 3.22
C CYS A 96 -10.09 2.33 3.77
N ALA A 97 -8.78 2.62 3.86
CA ALA A 97 -8.26 3.90 4.30
C ALA A 97 -8.62 5.05 3.35
N PHE A 98 -8.60 4.79 2.03
CA PHE A 98 -9.04 5.76 1.03
C PHE A 98 -10.51 6.15 1.23
N PHE A 99 -11.40 5.16 1.36
CA PHE A 99 -12.83 5.44 1.61
C PHE A 99 -13.05 6.13 2.96
N ALA A 100 -12.33 5.74 4.01
CA ALA A 100 -12.35 6.45 5.29
C ALA A 100 -11.91 7.92 5.11
N GLY A 101 -10.83 8.16 4.37
CA GLY A 101 -10.32 9.48 3.99
C GLY A 101 -11.36 10.36 3.30
N LEU A 102 -12.12 9.78 2.36
CA LEU A 102 -13.14 10.48 1.58
C LEU A 102 -14.42 10.75 2.38
N LEU A 103 -14.90 9.76 3.13
CA LEU A 103 -16.26 9.73 3.67
C LEU A 103 -16.35 10.10 5.15
N MET A 104 -15.34 9.82 5.96
CA MET A 104 -15.40 10.12 7.39
C MET A 104 -15.30 11.63 7.66
N ARG A 105 -16.09 12.10 8.63
CA ARG A 105 -15.98 13.46 9.17
C ARG A 105 -14.66 13.64 9.90
N THR A 106 -14.08 14.83 9.83
CA THR A 106 -12.77 15.18 10.43
C THR A 106 -12.67 14.82 11.90
N ARG A 107 -13.70 15.10 12.71
CA ARG A 107 -13.74 14.70 14.12
C ARG A 107 -13.58 13.19 14.32
N HIS A 108 -14.21 12.38 13.47
CA HIS A 108 -14.12 10.92 13.64
C HIS A 108 -12.76 10.38 13.20
N MET A 109 -12.06 11.10 12.33
CA MET A 109 -10.72 10.75 11.85
C MET A 109 -9.64 11.15 12.86
N LEU A 110 -9.83 12.26 13.59
CA LEU A 110 -8.84 12.80 14.52
C LEU A 110 -9.07 12.39 15.97
N ASP A 111 -10.33 12.20 16.39
CA ASP A 111 -10.68 11.98 17.80
C ASP A 111 -10.81 10.49 18.16
N HIS A 112 -10.95 9.59 17.17
CA HIS A 112 -11.07 8.15 17.42
C HIS A 112 -9.77 7.40 17.10
N ARG A 113 -9.29 6.64 18.09
CA ARG A 113 -8.11 5.77 17.96
C ARG A 113 -8.37 4.44 17.26
N LEU A 114 -9.63 4.01 17.17
CA LEU A 114 -9.98 2.71 16.59
C LEU A 114 -9.65 2.61 15.09
N PRO A 115 -10.00 3.59 14.23
CA PRO A 115 -9.63 3.56 12.81
C PRO A 115 -8.11 3.53 12.62
N GLU A 116 -7.37 4.35 13.37
CA GLU A 116 -5.91 4.39 13.35
C GLU A 116 -5.30 3.04 13.74
N LEU A 117 -5.74 2.46 14.86
CA LEU A 117 -5.25 1.15 15.31
C LEU A 117 -5.55 0.05 14.28
N SER A 118 -6.77 0.02 13.74
CA SER A 118 -7.17 -0.98 12.74
C SER A 118 -6.34 -0.86 11.46
N TYR A 119 -6.02 0.37 11.06
CA TYR A 119 -5.16 0.64 9.92
C TYR A 119 -3.74 0.15 10.17
N SER A 120 -3.13 0.53 11.30
CA SER A 120 -1.77 0.13 11.64
C SER A 120 -1.62 -1.38 11.79
N VAL A 121 -2.59 -2.06 12.40
CA VAL A 121 -2.58 -3.53 12.51
C VAL A 121 -2.70 -4.17 11.12
N GLY A 122 -3.58 -3.65 10.26
CA GLY A 122 -3.73 -4.13 8.90
C GLY A 122 -2.45 -3.99 8.07
N ALA A 123 -1.87 -2.79 8.07
CA ALA A 123 -0.62 -2.49 7.36
C ALA A 123 0.53 -3.38 7.87
N ALA A 124 0.75 -3.43 9.20
CA ALA A 124 1.80 -4.26 9.78
C ALA A 124 1.61 -5.76 9.48
N THR A 125 0.37 -6.23 9.40
CA THR A 125 0.10 -7.63 9.03
C THR A 125 0.50 -7.91 7.58
N ALA A 126 0.22 -6.98 6.66
CA ALA A 126 0.68 -7.10 5.27
C ALA A 126 2.21 -7.16 5.21
N ASP A 127 2.91 -6.25 5.89
CA ASP A 127 4.38 -6.21 5.90
C ASP A 127 5.00 -7.50 6.44
N ILE A 128 4.45 -8.06 7.52
CA ILE A 128 4.92 -9.33 8.09
C ILE A 128 4.77 -10.46 7.07
N VAL A 129 3.64 -10.53 6.37
CA VAL A 129 3.42 -11.56 5.34
C VAL A 129 4.37 -11.36 4.16
N MET A 130 4.65 -10.11 3.77
CA MET A 130 5.66 -9.80 2.76
C MET A 130 7.04 -10.29 3.17
N LEU A 131 7.48 -9.99 4.40
CA LEU A 131 8.78 -10.40 4.93
C LEU A 131 8.91 -11.93 4.95
N VAL A 132 7.84 -12.65 5.32
CA VAL A 132 7.80 -14.12 5.27
C VAL A 132 7.97 -14.61 3.82
N ALA A 133 7.28 -13.99 2.86
CA ALA A 133 7.40 -14.33 1.45
C ALA A 133 8.82 -14.07 0.92
N MET A 134 9.42 -12.93 1.25
CA MET A 134 10.79 -12.58 0.86
C MET A 134 11.81 -13.53 1.45
N PHE A 135 11.68 -13.87 2.73
CA PHE A 135 12.57 -14.82 3.39
C PHE A 135 12.46 -16.21 2.75
N ALA A 136 11.24 -16.69 2.49
CA ALA A 136 11.03 -17.97 1.82
C ALA A 136 11.57 -17.97 0.38
N PHE A 137 11.44 -16.85 -0.33
CA PHE A 137 12.02 -16.66 -1.66
C PHE A 137 13.56 -16.74 -1.66
N GLU A 138 14.22 -16.12 -0.68
CA GLU A 138 15.68 -16.21 -0.52
C GLU A 138 16.14 -17.62 -0.13
N MET A 139 15.36 -18.32 0.68
CA MET A 139 15.62 -19.72 1.05
C MET A 139 15.52 -20.69 -0.15
N GLU A 140 14.80 -20.31 -1.21
CA GLU A 140 14.80 -21.04 -2.50
C GLU A 140 16.07 -20.78 -3.33
N GLY A 141 16.99 -19.94 -2.85
CA GLY A 141 18.21 -19.55 -3.57
C GLY A 141 17.95 -18.47 -4.63
N LEU A 142 16.76 -17.85 -4.63
CA LEU A 142 16.39 -16.78 -5.54
C LEU A 142 16.75 -15.41 -4.93
N ASN A 143 17.18 -14.47 -5.77
CA ASN A 143 17.69 -13.18 -5.29
C ASN A 143 16.55 -12.15 -5.14
N ALA A 144 16.09 -11.94 -3.91
CA ALA A 144 15.11 -10.90 -3.61
C ALA A 144 15.67 -9.48 -3.85
N GLY A 145 16.98 -9.28 -4.00
CA GLY A 145 17.53 -7.97 -4.36
C GLY A 145 17.36 -7.59 -5.84
N SER A 146 16.95 -8.51 -6.72
CA SER A 146 16.86 -8.25 -8.16
C SER A 146 15.55 -7.62 -8.64
N TRP A 147 14.46 -7.67 -7.86
CA TRP A 147 13.20 -7.04 -8.26
C TRP A 147 13.19 -5.52 -8.06
N ILE A 148 14.03 -5.00 -7.14
CA ILE A 148 14.18 -3.57 -6.86
C ILE A 148 15.04 -2.86 -7.93
N LYS A 149 15.79 -3.61 -8.76
CA LYS A 149 16.75 -3.07 -9.74
C LYS A 149 16.17 -2.86 -11.14
N VAL A 150 14.89 -3.11 -11.34
CA VAL A 150 14.20 -2.98 -12.65
C VAL A 150 13.44 -1.67 -12.72
#